data_AF-A0A651GN75-F1
#
_entry.id   AF-A0A651GN75-F1
#
_cell.length_a   1.000
_cell.length_b   1.000
_cell.length_c   1.000
_cell.angle_alpha   90.00
_cell.angle_beta   90.00
_cell.angle_gamma   90.00
#
_symmetry.space_group_name_H-M   'P 1'
#
loop_
_entity.id
_entity.type
_entity.pdbx_description
1 polymer ?
#
loop_
_entity_poly.entity_id
_entity_poly.type
_entity_poly.pdbx_seq_one_letter_code
_entity_poly.pdbx_strand_id
1 'polypeptide(L)'
;MNRVIQRIPKTDAAFERLWKNTEIVSPDIDPELIKSDQAFKKVHRSGLFKHHVDEMMKSQNNVRKLYNIHQSSIDEYVIGDYPILFRKTPRLFSEFGELDFLIAVSSRRLYSSTVESYAINSETSLIYNAAIIEQSTRYVACSNQSELLKSVKFYNDLKKKGLNYTLSALVFENEK
;
A
#
# COMPACT_ATOMS: atom_id res chain seq x y z
N MET A 1 23.96 10.54 18.70
CA MET A 1 22.85 10.92 19.61
C MET A 1 21.57 10.30 19.04
N ASN A 2 21.23 9.09 19.48
CA ASN A 2 20.14 8.30 18.87
C ASN A 2 18.81 8.67 19.52
N ARG A 3 17.87 9.24 18.74
CA ARG A 3 16.48 9.37 19.16
C ARG A 3 15.81 8.02 19.07
N VAL A 4 15.72 7.32 20.19
CA VAL A 4 14.90 6.12 20.35
C VAL A 4 13.44 6.57 20.32
N ILE A 5 12.73 6.31 19.23
CA ILE A 5 11.28 6.49 19.18
C ILE A 5 10.67 5.31 19.97
N GLN A 6 10.44 5.49 21.27
CA GLN A 6 9.65 4.54 22.06
C GLN A 6 8.20 4.62 21.58
N ARG A 7 7.78 3.70 20.71
CA ARG A 7 6.36 3.54 20.35
C ARG A 7 5.74 2.54 21.30
N ILE A 8 4.78 3.01 22.07
CA ILE A 8 4.03 2.19 23.02
C ILE A 8 3.06 1.33 22.20
N PRO A 9 3.24 0.00 22.18
CA PRO A 9 2.36 -0.87 21.44
C PRO A 9 0.96 -0.89 22.09
N LYS A 10 -0.09 -0.98 21.27
CA LYS A 10 -1.51 -0.92 21.69
C LYS A 10 -1.94 -1.97 22.73
N THR A 11 -1.15 -3.02 22.95
CA THR A 11 -1.41 -4.05 23.97
C THR A 11 -0.85 -3.69 25.35
N ASP A 12 -0.16 -2.56 25.47
CA ASP A 12 0.33 -2.09 26.75
C ASP A 12 -0.82 -1.45 27.55
N ALA A 13 -0.98 -1.84 28.82
CA ALA A 13 -1.90 -1.16 29.73
C ALA A 13 -1.56 0.34 29.82
N ALA A 14 -0.32 0.72 29.50
CA ALA A 14 0.12 2.10 29.33
C ALA A 14 -0.54 2.80 28.13
N PHE A 15 -0.78 2.13 27.01
CA PHE A 15 -1.45 2.71 25.84
C PHE A 15 -2.94 2.96 26.10
N GLU A 16 -3.63 1.99 26.69
CA GLU A 16 -5.04 2.15 27.10
C GLU A 16 -5.21 3.29 28.10
N ARG A 17 -4.26 3.46 29.04
CA ARG A 17 -4.21 4.61 29.95
C ARG A 17 -3.95 5.93 29.22
N LEU A 18 -2.96 5.98 28.34
CA LEU A 18 -2.65 7.19 27.56
C LEU A 18 -3.84 7.61 26.70
N TRP A 19 -4.50 6.65 26.04
CA TRP A 19 -5.67 6.88 25.20
C TRP A 19 -6.89 7.39 25.97
N LYS A 20 -7.18 6.78 27.13
CA LYS A 20 -8.22 7.27 28.06
C LYS A 20 -7.92 8.70 28.51
N ASN A 21 -6.65 9.01 28.75
CA ASN A 21 -6.20 10.31 29.24
C ASN A 21 -5.86 11.30 28.11
N THR A 22 -6.07 10.95 26.84
CA THR A 22 -5.79 11.87 25.73
C THR A 22 -6.96 12.84 25.58
N GLU A 23 -6.72 14.12 25.90
CA GLU A 23 -7.60 15.23 25.59
C GLU A 23 -7.45 15.61 24.12
N ILE A 24 -8.55 15.54 23.36
CA ILE A 24 -8.59 16.03 21.99
C ILE A 24 -9.07 17.47 22.08
N VAL A 25 -8.15 18.43 22.00
CA VAL A 25 -8.50 19.85 22.03
C VAL A 25 -8.92 20.26 20.61
N SER A 26 -10.22 20.37 20.39
CA SER A 26 -10.80 20.97 19.18
C SER A 26 -11.82 22.03 19.62
N PRO A 27 -11.78 23.26 19.08
CA PRO A 27 -12.61 24.35 19.56
C PRO A 27 -14.12 24.13 19.34
N ASP A 28 -14.51 23.28 18.38
CA ASP A 28 -15.91 23.16 17.93
C ASP A 28 -16.48 21.74 17.98
N ILE A 29 -15.72 20.75 18.48
CA ILE A 29 -16.13 19.34 18.44
C ILE A 29 -15.95 18.68 19.78
N ASP A 30 -17.04 18.11 20.32
CA ASP A 30 -17.02 17.31 21.53
C ASP A 30 -16.17 16.03 21.33
N PRO A 31 -15.06 15.87 22.08
CA PRO A 31 -14.16 14.73 21.98
C PRO A 31 -14.83 13.38 22.24
N GLU A 32 -15.88 13.35 23.07
CA GLU A 32 -16.56 12.10 23.42
C GLU A 32 -17.41 11.57 22.25
N LEU A 33 -18.01 12.48 21.47
CA LEU A 33 -18.78 12.13 20.27
C LEU A 33 -17.88 11.48 19.20
N ILE A 34 -16.66 11.97 19.00
CA ILE A 34 -15.68 11.39 18.07
C ILE A 34 -15.26 9.98 18.52
N LYS A 35 -14.97 9.79 19.82
CA LYS A 35 -14.57 8.47 20.36
C LYS A 35 -15.71 7.44 20.26
N SER A 36 -16.96 7.91 20.26
CA SER A 36 -18.15 7.07 20.12
C SER A 36 -18.46 6.64 18.67
N ASP A 37 -17.96 7.38 17.68
CA ASP A 37 -18.23 7.19 16.25
C ASP A 37 -17.79 5.80 15.75
N GLN A 38 -18.67 5.17 14.99
CA GLN A 38 -18.45 3.87 14.38
C GLN A 38 -17.32 3.91 13.32
N ALA A 39 -17.14 5.03 12.62
CA ALA A 39 -16.03 5.22 11.67
C ALA A 39 -14.68 5.27 12.39
N PHE A 40 -14.61 6.04 13.48
CA PHE A 40 -13.43 6.13 14.34
C PHE A 40 -13.11 4.77 15.01
N LYS A 41 -14.14 4.04 15.47
CA LYS A 41 -14.00 2.66 15.98
C LYS A 41 -13.52 1.66 14.91
N LYS A 42 -13.88 1.86 13.63
CA LYS A 42 -13.40 1.02 12.51
C LYS A 42 -11.92 1.29 12.20
N VAL A 43 -11.52 2.56 12.15
CA VAL A 43 -10.09 2.96 12.03
C VAL A 43 -9.28 2.46 13.23
N HIS A 44 -9.87 2.46 14.43
CA HIS A 44 -9.27 1.88 15.63
C HIS A 44 -9.05 0.35 15.51
N ARG A 45 -10.00 -0.37 14.88
CA ARG A 45 -9.97 -1.83 14.69
C ARG A 45 -9.03 -2.27 13.57
N SER A 46 -8.78 -1.44 12.56
CA SER A 46 -7.89 -1.74 11.43
C SER A 46 -6.40 -1.62 11.76
N GLY A 47 -6.03 -1.35 13.02
CA GLY A 47 -4.63 -1.18 13.42
C GLY A 47 -3.87 -2.51 13.40
N LEU A 48 -2.78 -2.57 12.64
CA LEU A 48 -1.76 -3.62 12.71
C LEU A 48 -1.34 -3.82 14.18
N PHE A 49 -1.84 -4.89 14.80
CA PHE A 49 -1.59 -5.17 16.20
C PHE A 49 -0.12 -5.47 16.46
N LYS A 50 0.35 -5.20 17.69
CA LYS A 50 1.73 -5.47 18.13
C LYS A 50 2.20 -6.88 17.75
N HIS A 51 1.36 -7.90 17.92
CA HIS A 51 1.73 -9.27 17.59
C HIS A 51 2.06 -9.47 16.11
N HIS A 52 1.38 -8.78 15.18
CA HIS A 52 1.72 -8.80 13.77
C HIS A 52 3.06 -8.13 13.48
N VAL A 53 3.34 -7.00 14.13
CA VAL A 53 4.63 -6.30 14.01
C VAL A 53 5.75 -7.12 14.64
N ASP A 54 5.50 -7.75 15.79
CA ASP A 54 6.42 -8.64 16.47
C ASP A 54 6.69 -9.89 15.61
N GLU A 55 5.69 -10.44 14.91
CA GLU A 55 5.87 -11.53 13.93
C GLU A 55 6.70 -11.08 12.71
N MET A 56 6.43 -9.90 12.16
CA MET A 56 7.24 -9.31 11.10
C MET A 56 8.69 -9.08 11.53
N MET A 57 8.93 -8.66 12.78
CA MET A 57 10.26 -8.42 13.33
C MET A 57 11.00 -9.72 13.74
N LYS A 58 10.25 -10.76 14.13
CA LYS A 58 10.81 -12.08 14.46
C LYS A 58 11.14 -12.90 13.21
N SER A 59 10.57 -12.55 12.06
CA SER A 59 11.00 -13.09 10.78
C SER A 59 12.51 -12.85 10.62
N GLN A 60 13.28 -13.94 10.55
CA GLN A 60 14.73 -13.89 10.38
C GLN A 60 15.13 -13.58 8.93
N ASN A 61 14.16 -13.47 8.02
CA ASN A 61 14.36 -13.14 6.62
C ASN A 61 14.50 -11.62 6.47
N ASN A 62 15.56 -11.04 7.03
CA ASN A 62 15.94 -9.64 6.76
C ASN A 62 16.50 -9.53 5.33
N VAL A 63 15.61 -9.65 4.35
CA VAL A 63 15.97 -9.46 2.95
C VAL A 63 16.31 -7.99 2.75
N ARG A 64 17.52 -7.70 2.25
CA ARG A 64 17.93 -6.33 1.96
C ARG A 64 17.08 -5.80 0.82
N LYS A 65 16.21 -4.84 1.13
CA LYS A 65 15.37 -4.14 0.15
C LYS A 65 16.05 -2.87 -0.36
N LEU A 66 15.87 -2.61 -1.64
CA LEU A 66 16.12 -1.35 -2.30
C LEU A 66 14.82 -0.54 -2.26
N TYR A 67 14.96 0.74 -1.91
CA TYR A 67 13.84 1.67 -1.84
C TYR A 67 14.09 2.77 -2.85
N ASN A 68 13.21 2.90 -3.85
CA ASN A 68 13.35 3.89 -4.90
C ASN A 68 12.03 4.65 -5.11
N ILE A 69 12.16 5.90 -5.53
CA ILE A 69 11.05 6.71 -6.03
C ILE A 69 11.32 6.93 -7.51
N HIS A 70 10.45 6.40 -8.34
CA HIS A 70 10.46 6.58 -9.77
C HIS A 70 9.58 7.77 -10.14
N GLN A 71 10.12 8.70 -10.90
CA GLN A 71 9.44 9.93 -11.29
C GLN A 71 9.28 9.95 -12.81
N SER A 72 8.03 9.93 -13.28
CA SER A 72 7.71 10.18 -14.69
C SER A 72 7.51 11.67 -14.97
N SER A 73 7.75 12.06 -16.21
CA SER A 73 7.45 13.40 -16.73
C SER A 73 5.95 13.58 -17.04
N ILE A 74 5.23 12.48 -17.24
CA ILE A 74 3.81 12.45 -17.59
C ILE A 74 2.99 11.78 -16.49
N ASP A 75 1.68 12.06 -16.51
CA ASP A 75 0.71 11.37 -15.65
C ASP A 75 0.44 9.99 -16.24
N GLU A 76 1.05 8.97 -15.66
CA GLU A 76 1.02 7.59 -16.15
C GLU A 76 0.46 6.57 -15.16
N TYR A 77 0.31 6.90 -13.87
CA TYR A 77 -0.14 5.95 -12.85
C TYR A 77 -1.61 6.13 -12.46
N VAL A 78 -2.30 5.01 -12.34
CA VAL A 78 -3.65 4.88 -11.79
C VAL A 78 -3.57 4.53 -10.30
N ILE A 79 -4.48 5.09 -9.50
CA ILE A 79 -4.64 4.80 -8.08
C ILE A 79 -6.00 4.13 -7.87
N GLY A 80 -6.02 3.02 -7.14
CA GLY A 80 -7.22 2.26 -6.78
C GLY A 80 -7.62 2.43 -5.31
N ASP A 81 -8.74 1.81 -4.91
CA ASP A 81 -9.13 1.67 -3.50
C ASP A 81 -8.17 0.74 -2.72
N TYR A 82 -7.48 -0.15 -3.42
CA TYR A 82 -6.30 -0.85 -2.94
C TYR A 82 -5.06 -0.37 -3.74
N PRO A 83 -4.24 0.55 -3.20
CA PRO A 83 -3.15 1.17 -3.95
C PRO A 83 -1.79 0.46 -3.81
N ILE A 84 -1.66 -0.49 -2.88
CA ILE A 84 -0.42 -1.25 -2.68
C ILE A 84 -0.48 -2.50 -3.53
N LEU A 85 0.48 -2.67 -4.43
CA LEU A 85 0.63 -3.86 -5.26
C LEU A 85 1.78 -4.71 -4.73
N PHE A 86 1.47 -5.88 -4.17
CA PHE A 86 2.47 -6.87 -3.77
C PHE A 86 2.81 -7.81 -4.93
N ARG A 87 4.05 -8.29 -5.02
CA ARG A 87 4.48 -9.29 -6.03
C ARG A 87 3.57 -10.52 -6.04
N LYS A 88 3.19 -11.01 -4.87
CA LYS A 88 2.16 -12.03 -4.64
C LYS A 88 1.29 -11.61 -3.47
N THR A 89 0.07 -12.15 -3.39
CA THR A 89 -0.81 -11.93 -2.24
C THR A 89 -0.16 -12.49 -0.97
N PRO A 90 0.11 -11.66 0.05
CA PRO A 90 0.62 -12.14 1.33
C PRO A 90 -0.41 -13.06 1.99
N ARG A 91 0.03 -14.24 2.41
CA ARG A 91 -0.76 -15.22 3.18
C ARG A 91 -0.42 -15.16 4.67
N LEU A 92 0.78 -14.70 5.02
CA LEU A 92 1.28 -14.59 6.39
C LEU A 92 1.65 -13.13 6.71
N PHE A 93 1.60 -12.77 8.00
CA PHE A 93 1.98 -11.43 8.44
C PHE A 93 3.48 -11.16 8.25
N SER A 94 4.33 -12.17 8.43
CA SER A 94 5.76 -12.08 8.14
C SER A 94 6.06 -11.69 6.69
N GLU A 95 5.22 -12.13 5.74
CA GLU A 95 5.42 -11.86 4.32
C GLU A 95 5.27 -10.37 3.96
N PHE A 96 4.56 -9.57 4.76
CA PHE A 96 4.44 -8.13 4.49
C PHE A 96 5.78 -7.39 4.57
N GLY A 97 6.73 -7.90 5.36
CA GLY A 97 8.09 -7.33 5.45
C GLY A 97 9.05 -7.92 4.40
N GLU A 98 8.70 -9.09 3.85
CA GLU A 98 9.56 -9.86 2.96
C GLU A 98 9.22 -9.64 1.49
N LEU A 99 7.98 -9.28 1.16
CA LEU A 99 7.53 -9.16 -0.22
C LEU A 99 7.92 -7.84 -0.86
N ASP A 100 8.13 -7.93 -2.17
CA ASP A 100 8.27 -6.75 -2.99
C ASP A 100 6.91 -6.09 -3.15
N PHE A 101 6.89 -4.76 -3.04
CA PHE A 101 5.69 -4.00 -3.27
C PHE A 101 5.95 -2.70 -4.01
N LEU A 102 4.93 -2.26 -4.73
CA LEU A 102 4.87 -1.00 -5.45
C LEU A 102 3.66 -0.22 -4.96
N ILE A 103 3.78 1.11 -4.89
CA ILE A 103 2.66 1.99 -4.59
C ILE A 103 2.81 3.29 -5.37
N ALA A 104 1.75 3.66 -6.10
CA ALA A 104 1.65 4.97 -6.73
C ALA A 104 1.38 6.01 -5.63
N VAL A 105 2.36 6.89 -5.41
CA VAL A 105 2.25 8.01 -4.47
C VAL A 105 1.53 9.18 -5.14
N SER A 106 1.65 9.30 -6.46
CA SER A 106 0.91 10.25 -7.29
C SER A 106 0.78 9.70 -8.72
N SER A 107 0.05 10.42 -9.58
CA SER A 107 -0.06 10.11 -11.01
C SER A 107 1.29 10.03 -11.75
N ARG A 108 2.37 10.59 -11.17
CA ARG A 108 3.72 10.62 -11.76
C ARG A 108 4.78 9.93 -10.93
N ARG A 109 4.44 9.42 -9.75
CA ARG A 109 5.41 8.86 -8.80
C ARG A 109 5.02 7.45 -8.40
N LEU A 110 5.93 6.51 -8.63
CA LEU A 110 5.84 5.16 -8.09
C LEU A 110 6.93 4.96 -7.04
N TYR A 111 6.53 4.57 -5.84
CA TYR A 111 7.46 4.08 -4.83
C TYR A 111 7.61 2.57 -4.98
N SER A 112 8.85 2.09 -4.97
CA SER A 112 9.17 0.67 -5.02
C SER A 112 9.98 0.24 -3.81
N SER A 113 9.56 -0.85 -3.18
CA SER A 113 10.38 -1.63 -2.25
C SER A 113 10.62 -3.00 -2.88
N THR A 114 11.82 -3.23 -3.38
CA THR A 114 12.16 -4.44 -4.14
C THR A 114 13.49 -5.02 -3.68
N VAL A 115 13.69 -6.33 -3.80
CA VAL A 115 15.02 -6.92 -3.53
C VAL A 115 16.02 -6.52 -4.60
N GLU A 116 15.56 -6.51 -5.85
CA GLU A 116 16.36 -6.21 -7.03
C GLU A 116 16.07 -4.82 -7.58
N SER A 117 16.95 -4.30 -8.46
CA SER A 117 16.72 -3.00 -9.09
C SER A 117 15.50 -3.07 -9.99
N TYR A 118 14.51 -2.23 -9.68
CA TYR A 118 13.29 -2.11 -10.47
C TYR A 118 13.42 -0.94 -11.46
N ALA A 119 13.19 -1.18 -12.74
CA ALA A 119 13.16 -0.14 -13.76
C ALA A 119 11.74 0.10 -14.27
N ILE A 120 11.35 1.37 -14.36
CA ILE A 120 10.05 1.75 -14.92
C ILE A 120 10.21 2.28 -16.33
N ASN A 121 9.35 1.79 -17.21
CA ASN A 121 9.11 2.26 -18.55
C ASN A 121 7.59 2.33 -18.81
N SER A 122 7.20 2.85 -19.96
CA SER A 122 5.78 3.04 -20.28
C SER A 122 4.97 1.72 -20.33
N GLU A 123 5.63 0.58 -20.59
CA GLU A 123 4.99 -0.73 -20.60
C GLU A 123 4.77 -1.25 -19.17
N THR A 124 5.76 -1.16 -18.29
CA THR A 124 5.58 -1.51 -16.87
C THR A 124 4.52 -0.65 -16.20
N SER A 125 4.42 0.64 -16.54
CA SER A 125 3.36 1.51 -16.03
C SER A 125 1.96 1.04 -16.44
N LEU A 126 1.79 0.54 -17.68
CA LEU A 126 0.51 -0.03 -18.12
C LEU A 126 0.16 -1.35 -17.43
N ILE A 127 1.15 -2.23 -17.24
CA ILE A 127 0.95 -3.50 -16.53
C ILE A 127 0.63 -3.21 -15.05
N TYR A 128 1.33 -2.26 -14.43
CA TYR A 128 1.03 -1.79 -13.08
C TYR A 128 -0.41 -1.30 -12.98
N ASN A 129 -0.84 -0.41 -13.88
CA ASN A 129 -2.21 0.11 -13.88
C ASN A 129 -3.25 -1.01 -14.05
N ALA A 130 -2.99 -1.99 -14.92
CA ALA A 130 -3.88 -3.14 -15.09
C ALA A 130 -3.97 -3.99 -13.81
N ALA A 131 -2.86 -4.20 -13.11
CA ALA A 131 -2.83 -4.89 -11.83
C ALA A 131 -3.58 -4.11 -10.73
N ILE A 132 -3.46 -2.78 -10.71
CA ILE A 132 -4.25 -1.91 -9.82
C ILE A 132 -5.74 -2.04 -10.14
N ILE A 133 -6.13 -1.99 -11.41
CA ILE A 133 -7.52 -2.17 -11.84
C ILE A 133 -8.05 -3.53 -11.41
N GLU A 134 -7.25 -4.59 -11.53
CA GLU A 134 -7.64 -5.94 -11.12
C GLU A 134 -7.87 -6.08 -9.61
N GLN A 135 -7.01 -5.49 -8.78
CA GLN A 135 -7.17 -5.57 -7.32
C GLN A 135 -8.22 -4.59 -6.77
N SER A 136 -8.56 -3.56 -7.53
CA SER A 136 -9.51 -2.55 -7.09
C SER A 136 -10.94 -3.09 -7.11
N THR A 137 -11.70 -2.83 -6.05
CA THR A 137 -13.07 -3.34 -5.93
C THR A 137 -14.10 -2.26 -6.23
N ARG A 138 -13.84 -1.01 -5.82
CA ARG A 138 -14.83 0.07 -5.87
C ARG A 138 -14.55 1.11 -6.92
N TYR A 139 -13.30 1.56 -7.02
CA TYR A 139 -12.94 2.63 -7.94
C TYR A 139 -11.47 2.58 -8.33
N VAL A 140 -11.20 3.18 -9.47
CA VAL A 140 -9.87 3.57 -9.92
C VAL A 140 -9.92 5.01 -10.39
N ALA A 141 -8.84 5.76 -10.15
CA ALA A 141 -8.74 7.17 -10.49
C ALA A 141 -7.37 7.49 -11.08
N CYS A 142 -7.33 8.44 -12.00
CA CYS A 142 -6.11 9.01 -12.57
C CYS A 142 -6.38 10.49 -12.88
N SER A 143 -5.35 11.33 -12.78
CA SER A 143 -5.45 12.74 -13.20
C SER A 143 -5.61 12.90 -14.71
N ASN A 144 -5.11 11.92 -15.49
CA ASN A 144 -5.19 11.92 -16.94
C ASN A 144 -6.26 10.94 -17.44
N GLN A 145 -7.34 11.48 -17.98
CA GLN A 145 -8.45 10.68 -18.50
C GLN A 145 -8.02 9.76 -19.66
N SER A 146 -7.11 10.22 -20.53
CA SER A 146 -6.61 9.42 -21.65
C SER A 146 -5.86 8.18 -21.16
N GLU A 147 -5.02 8.36 -20.14
CA GLU A 147 -4.25 7.25 -19.57
C GLU A 147 -5.15 6.27 -18.81
N LEU A 148 -6.18 6.76 -18.11
CA LEU A 148 -7.18 5.91 -17.46
C LEU A 148 -7.90 5.02 -18.48
N LEU A 149 -8.41 5.61 -19.55
CA LEU A 149 -9.12 4.87 -20.60
C LEU A 149 -8.21 3.84 -21.29
N LYS A 150 -6.95 4.24 -21.56
CA LYS A 150 -5.92 3.34 -22.10
C LYS A 150 -5.65 2.15 -21.17
N SER A 151 -5.51 2.40 -19.87
CA SER A 151 -5.27 1.37 -18.87
C SER A 151 -6.46 0.41 -18.71
N VAL A 152 -7.68 0.93 -18.70
CA VAL A 152 -8.91 0.13 -18.66
C VAL A 152 -9.06 -0.72 -19.92
N LYS A 153 -8.79 -0.16 -21.09
CA LYS A 153 -8.81 -0.91 -22.36
C LYS A 153 -7.79 -2.05 -22.34
N PHE A 154 -6.56 -1.76 -21.93
CA PHE A 154 -5.49 -2.74 -21.82
C PHE A 154 -5.87 -3.89 -20.89
N TYR A 155 -6.39 -3.59 -19.69
CA TYR A 155 -6.91 -4.60 -18.76
C TYR A 155 -8.01 -5.48 -19.37
N ASN A 156 -8.99 -4.87 -20.04
CA ASN A 156 -10.09 -5.62 -20.67
C ASN A 156 -9.60 -6.54 -21.79
N ASP A 157 -8.60 -6.09 -22.57
CA ASP A 157 -8.00 -6.89 -23.63
C ASP A 157 -7.19 -8.07 -23.05
N LEU A 158 -6.55 -7.90 -21.89
CA LEU A 158 -5.90 -9.01 -21.16
C LEU A 158 -6.92 -10.03 -20.67
N LYS A 159 -8.05 -9.58 -20.10
CA LYS A 159 -9.13 -10.46 -19.64
C LYS A 159 -9.72 -11.29 -20.78
N LYS A 160 -9.94 -10.68 -21.95
CA LYS A 160 -10.44 -11.40 -23.14
C LYS A 160 -9.50 -12.49 -23.65
N LYS A 161 -8.20 -12.30 -23.48
CA LYS A 161 -7.18 -13.29 -23.89
C LYS A 161 -7.13 -14.52 -22.97
N GLY A 162 -7.86 -14.54 -21.85
CA GLY A 162 -7.87 -15.66 -20.91
C GLY A 162 -6.52 -15.88 -20.22
N LEU A 163 -5.66 -14.86 -20.22
CA LEU A 163 -4.34 -14.90 -19.59
C LEU A 163 -4.55 -14.90 -18.07
N ASN A 164 -4.59 -16.09 -17.46
CA ASN A 164 -4.57 -16.30 -16.01
C ASN A 164 -3.17 -16.01 -15.41
N TYR A 165 -2.47 -14.98 -15.92
CA TYR A 165 -1.25 -14.52 -15.28
C TYR A 165 -1.61 -13.70 -14.06
N THR A 166 -0.91 -13.89 -12.96
CA THR A 166 -0.97 -12.97 -11.83
C THR A 166 -0.39 -11.65 -12.33
N LEU A 167 -1.23 -10.68 -12.73
CA LEU A 167 -0.77 -9.41 -13.29
C LEU A 167 0.24 -8.73 -12.36
N SER A 168 0.07 -8.91 -11.05
CA SER A 168 1.02 -8.47 -10.05
C SER A 168 2.43 -9.00 -10.29
N ALA A 169 2.61 -10.28 -10.62
CA ALA A 169 3.92 -10.88 -10.86
C ALA A 169 4.58 -10.31 -12.12
N LEU A 170 3.82 -10.13 -13.20
CA LEU A 170 4.31 -9.54 -14.46
C LEU A 170 4.89 -8.14 -14.27
N VAL A 171 4.33 -7.35 -13.35
CA VAL A 171 4.87 -6.02 -13.03
C VAL A 171 6.32 -6.12 -12.54
N PHE A 172 6.67 -7.20 -11.84
CA PHE A 172 8.02 -7.46 -11.33
C PHE A 172 8.87 -8.32 -12.27
N GLU A 173 8.38 -8.81 -13.42
CA GLU A 173 9.15 -9.69 -14.33
C GLU A 173 10.10 -8.95 -15.28
N ASN A 174 10.02 -7.61 -15.39
CA ASN A 174 10.97 -6.80 -16.17
C ASN A 174 12.35 -6.65 -15.49
N GLU A 175 12.82 -7.73 -14.86
CA GLU A 175 14.08 -7.94 -14.13
C GLU A 175 15.31 -8.05 -15.07
N LYS A 176 15.34 -7.38 -16.23
CA LYS A 176 16.51 -7.42 -17.14
C LYS A 176 17.01 -6.05 -17.59
#